data_AF-A0A0F9EWJ3-F1
#
_entry.id   AF-A0A0F9EWJ3-F1
#
_cell.length_a   1.000
_cell.length_b   1.000
_cell.length_c   1.000
_cell.angle_alpha   90.00
_cell.angle_beta   90.00
_cell.angle_gamma   90.00
#
_symmetry.space_group_name_H-M   'P 1'
#
loop_
_entity.id
_entity.type
_entity.pdbx_description
1 polymer ?
#
loop_
_entity_poly.entity_id
_entity_poly.type
_entity_poly.pdbx_seq_one_letter_code
_entity_poly.pdbx_strand_id
1 'polypeptide(L)'
;STVFEATGYAIGKPYNTITKLGQPVINRGFLQIGGIDIFTIAVDPKIIPLGSLVYIDSLGLALATDTGGKIKGKIIDICFTTMDEATKWGRRDVKIYVIQRAE
;
A
#
# COMPACT_ATOMS: atom_id res chain seq x y z
N SER A 1 10.41 -13.96 2.00
CA SER A 1 9.73 -13.08 1.03
C SER A 1 8.72 -13.87 0.23
N THR A 2 7.65 -13.23 -0.23
CA THR A 2 6.61 -13.85 -1.06
C THR A 2 6.33 -12.95 -2.25
N VAL A 3 6.11 -13.54 -3.43
CA VAL A 3 5.74 -12.78 -4.63
C VAL A 3 4.24 -12.47 -4.59
N PHE A 4 3.90 -11.21 -4.83
CA PHE A 4 2.55 -10.70 -4.94
C PHE A 4 2.41 -9.96 -6.26
N GLU A 5 1.22 -10.03 -6.84
CA GLU A 5 0.85 -9.14 -7.92
C GLU A 5 0.50 -7.77 -7.32
N ALA A 6 1.13 -6.71 -7.79
CA ALA A 6 0.92 -5.35 -7.33
C ALA A 6 0.32 -4.48 -8.41
N THR A 7 -0.80 -3.85 -8.08
CA THR A 7 -1.40 -2.76 -8.85
C THR A 7 -1.14 -1.42 -8.18
N GLY A 8 -1.42 -0.33 -8.88
CA GLY A 8 -1.40 1.02 -8.33
C GLY A 8 -2.73 1.72 -8.54
N TYR A 9 -3.19 2.45 -7.52
CA TYR A 9 -4.31 3.38 -7.62
C TYR A 9 -3.87 4.76 -7.13
N ALA A 10 -4.55 5.80 -7.60
CA ALA A 10 -4.31 7.16 -7.15
C ALA A 10 -5.41 7.62 -6.20
N ILE A 11 -5.04 8.39 -5.16
CA ILE A 11 -6.00 8.98 -4.22
C ILE A 11 -6.98 9.94 -4.94
N GLY A 12 -6.53 10.59 -6.02
CA GLY A 12 -7.30 11.61 -6.73
C GLY A 12 -7.33 12.94 -5.96
N LYS A 13 -7.57 14.06 -6.66
CA LYS A 13 -7.64 15.39 -6.03
C LYS A 13 -8.80 15.43 -5.02
N PRO A 14 -8.62 15.98 -3.80
CA PRO A 14 -7.56 16.88 -3.33
C PRO A 14 -6.30 16.18 -2.77
N TYR A 15 -6.03 14.93 -3.14
CA TYR A 15 -4.90 14.11 -2.69
C TYR A 15 -4.95 13.77 -1.19
N ASN A 16 -6.16 13.70 -0.64
CA ASN A 16 -6.42 13.36 0.75
C ASN A 16 -7.34 12.13 0.82
N THR A 17 -7.05 11.18 1.71
CA THR A 17 -7.94 10.05 2.02
C THR A 17 -7.79 9.61 3.47
N ILE A 18 -8.75 8.82 3.96
CA ILE A 18 -8.70 8.16 5.27
C ILE A 18 -8.64 6.66 5.00
N THR A 19 -7.60 6.01 5.49
CA THR A 19 -7.44 4.55 5.36
C THR A 19 -8.46 3.80 6.23
N LYS A 20 -8.65 2.50 6.04
CA LYS A 20 -9.55 1.71 6.90
C LYS A 20 -9.10 1.64 8.36
N LEU A 21 -7.83 1.93 8.64
CA LEU A 21 -7.31 2.10 9.99
C LEU A 21 -7.56 3.49 10.58
N GLY A 22 -8.30 4.36 9.88
CA GLY A 22 -8.57 5.73 10.31
C GLY A 22 -7.38 6.68 10.16
N GLN A 23 -6.32 6.26 9.45
CA GLN A 23 -5.13 7.08 9.29
C GLN A 23 -5.33 8.07 8.14
N PRO A 24 -5.11 9.38 8.37
CA PRO A 24 -5.19 10.36 7.31
C PRO A 24 -3.93 10.29 6.44
N VAL A 25 -4.15 10.18 5.14
CA VAL A 25 -3.13 10.32 4.11
C VAL A 25 -3.40 11.65 3.41
N ILE A 26 -2.52 12.64 3.60
CA ILE A 26 -2.77 14.04 3.21
C ILE A 26 -1.73 14.55 2.22
N ASN A 27 -2.21 15.20 1.16
CA ASN A 27 -1.45 15.80 0.07
C ASN A 27 -0.47 14.85 -0.66
N ARG A 28 -0.47 13.52 -0.37
CA ARG A 28 0.52 12.51 -0.80
C ARG A 28 -0.06 11.10 -0.70
N GLY A 29 0.52 10.10 -1.38
CA GLY A 29 0.15 8.66 -1.34
C GLY A 29 0.69 7.83 -0.16
N PHE A 30 1.43 8.47 0.75
CA PHE A 30 2.16 7.81 1.83
C PHE A 30 1.92 8.49 3.18
N LEU A 31 2.12 7.75 4.26
CA LEU A 31 2.15 8.23 5.64
C LEU A 31 3.57 8.69 5.99
N GLN A 32 3.69 9.80 6.70
CA GLN A 32 4.98 10.21 7.26
C GLN A 32 5.05 9.78 8.73
N ILE A 33 5.92 8.82 9.05
CA ILE A 33 6.13 8.34 10.42
C ILE A 33 7.59 8.60 10.80
N GLY A 34 7.83 9.48 11.78
CA GLY A 34 9.18 9.80 12.24
C GLY A 34 10.09 10.40 11.14
N GLY A 35 9.51 11.08 10.14
CA GLY A 35 10.24 11.63 9.00
C GLY A 35 10.51 10.64 7.87
N ILE A 36 9.99 9.41 7.95
CA ILE A 36 10.10 8.38 6.92
C ILE A 36 8.78 8.30 6.15
N ASP A 37 8.88 8.26 4.82
CA ASP A 37 7.74 8.08 3.94
C ASP A 37 7.40 6.58 3.83
N ILE A 38 6.20 6.21 4.27
CA ILE A 38 5.69 4.84 4.29
C ILE A 38 4.48 4.75 3.36
N PHE A 39 4.60 3.97 2.30
CA PHE A 39 3.50 3.76 1.37
C PHE A 39 2.29 3.15 2.06
N THR A 40 1.10 3.48 1.57
CA THR A 40 -0.13 2.83 2.02
C THR A 40 -0.54 1.78 0.99
N ILE A 41 -0.88 0.58 1.46
CA ILE A 41 -1.29 -0.51 0.59
C ILE A 41 -2.61 -1.12 1.03
N ALA A 42 -3.42 -1.49 0.05
CA ALA A 42 -4.55 -2.37 0.24
C ALA A 42 -4.11 -3.83 0.11
N VAL A 43 -4.57 -4.69 1.02
CA VAL A 43 -4.19 -6.11 1.07
C VAL A 43 -5.39 -7.02 1.32
N ASP A 44 -5.18 -8.33 1.19
CA ASP A 44 -6.07 -9.34 1.77
C ASP A 44 -5.66 -9.62 3.23
N PRO A 45 -6.50 -9.27 4.24
CA PRO A 45 -6.20 -9.47 5.66
C PRO A 45 -5.92 -10.92 6.05
N LYS A 46 -6.42 -11.90 5.29
CA LYS A 46 -6.18 -13.32 5.56
C LYS A 46 -4.72 -13.70 5.33
N ILE A 47 -3.99 -12.95 4.50
CA ILE A 47 -2.60 -13.22 4.15
C ILE A 47 -1.68 -12.21 4.82
N ILE A 48 -2.00 -10.92 4.73
CA ILE A 48 -1.29 -9.82 5.41
C ILE A 48 -2.31 -9.10 6.30
N PRO A 49 -2.27 -9.29 7.63
CA PRO A 49 -3.15 -8.61 8.56
C PRO A 49 -3.04 -7.09 8.43
N LEU A 50 -4.16 -6.37 8.62
CA LEU A 50 -4.15 -4.92 8.62
C LEU A 50 -3.31 -4.38 9.77
N GLY A 51 -2.50 -3.35 9.49
CA GLY A 51 -1.49 -2.80 10.39
C GLY A 51 -0.10 -3.43 10.21
N SER A 52 0.04 -4.47 9.38
CA SER A 52 1.36 -5.07 9.12
C SER A 52 2.25 -4.10 8.35
N LEU A 53 3.51 -3.98 8.79
CA LEU A 53 4.56 -3.27 8.09
C LEU A 53 5.30 -4.24 7.16
N VAL A 54 5.40 -3.87 5.89
CA VAL A 54 6.06 -4.67 4.86
C VAL A 54 7.09 -3.84 4.10
N TYR A 55 8.03 -4.51 3.47
CA TYR A 55 8.96 -3.94 2.50
C TYR A 55 8.69 -4.53 1.12
N ILE A 56 8.48 -3.67 0.14
CA ILE A 56 8.21 -4.04 -1.24
C ILE A 56 9.47 -3.75 -2.06
N ASP A 57 10.04 -4.80 -2.67
CA ASP A 57 11.17 -4.65 -3.56
C ASP A 57 10.82 -3.65 -4.67
N SER A 58 11.76 -2.75 -4.97
CA SER A 58 11.63 -1.62 -5.93
C SER A 58 10.74 -0.44 -5.50
N LEU A 59 10.12 -0.47 -4.31
CA LEU A 59 9.30 0.64 -3.81
C LEU A 59 9.76 1.17 -2.43
N GLY A 60 9.91 0.28 -1.44
CA GLY A 60 10.28 0.65 -0.07
C GLY A 60 9.31 0.13 0.99
N LEU A 61 9.26 0.82 2.13
CA LEU A 61 8.38 0.46 3.26
C LEU A 61 6.92 0.80 2.96
N ALA A 62 6.02 -0.12 3.31
CA ALA A 62 4.59 0.04 3.14
C ALA A 62 3.81 -0.49 4.36
N LEU A 63 2.72 0.17 4.70
CA LEU A 63 1.81 -0.22 5.76
C LEU A 63 0.51 -0.75 5.16
N ALA A 64 0.07 -1.92 5.63
CA ALA A 64 -1.20 -2.52 5.26
C ALA A 64 -2.37 -1.79 5.93
N THR A 65 -2.90 -0.76 5.28
CA THR A 65 -3.89 0.15 5.89
C THR A 65 -5.30 0.00 5.33
N ASP A 66 -5.46 -0.73 4.22
CA ASP A 66 -6.74 -0.84 3.53
C ASP A 66 -6.98 -2.26 2.98
N THR A 67 -8.21 -2.51 2.53
CA THR A 67 -8.63 -3.73 1.85
C THR A 67 -9.54 -3.38 0.68
N GLY A 68 -9.36 -4.05 -0.45
CA GLY A 68 -10.24 -3.92 -1.60
C GLY A 68 -11.11 -5.16 -1.80
N GLY A 69 -12.30 -4.98 -2.38
CA GLY A 69 -13.15 -6.12 -2.78
C GLY A 69 -12.45 -7.02 -3.81
N LYS A 70 -11.65 -6.42 -4.70
CA LYS A 70 -10.86 -7.10 -5.73
C LYS A 70 -9.46 -7.51 -5.28
N ILE A 71 -9.02 -7.06 -4.10
CA ILE A 71 -7.69 -7.34 -3.56
C ILE A 71 -7.80 -8.57 -2.66
N LYS A 72 -7.66 -9.74 -3.28
CA LYS A 72 -7.84 -11.06 -2.65
C LYS A 72 -6.67 -11.97 -3.02
N GLY A 73 -6.24 -12.81 -2.08
CA GLY A 73 -5.09 -13.67 -2.31
C GLY A 73 -3.78 -12.89 -2.31
N LYS A 74 -2.84 -13.30 -3.17
CA LYS A 74 -1.52 -12.66 -3.30
C LYS A 74 -1.55 -11.43 -4.22
N ILE A 75 -2.52 -10.55 -3.98
CA ILE A 75 -2.68 -9.28 -4.70
C ILE A 75 -2.57 -8.15 -3.69
N ILE A 76 -1.84 -7.09 -4.04
CA ILE A 76 -1.81 -5.82 -3.30
C ILE A 76 -2.14 -4.66 -4.23
N ASP A 77 -2.65 -3.57 -3.66
CA ASP A 77 -2.86 -2.31 -4.38
C ASP A 77 -2.11 -1.19 -3.68
N ILE A 78 -1.21 -0.52 -4.40
CA ILE A 78 -0.37 0.55 -3.85
C ILE A 78 -1.06 1.89 -4.08
N CYS A 79 -1.16 2.65 -3.00
CA CYS A 79 -1.70 4.00 -3.01
C CYS A 79 -0.63 4.99 -3.49
N PHE A 80 -0.89 5.64 -4.61
CA PHE A 80 -0.07 6.70 -5.18
C PHE A 80 -0.77 8.06 -5.04
N THR A 81 0.03 9.13 -5.12
CA THR A 81 -0.51 10.49 -5.05
C THR A 81 -1.27 10.82 -6.32
N THR A 82 -0.68 10.52 -7.47
CA THR A 82 -1.21 10.94 -8.79
C THR A 82 -1.52 9.75 -9.70
N MET A 83 -2.44 9.96 -10.65
CA MET A 83 -2.76 8.97 -11.67
C MET A 83 -1.54 8.65 -12.55
N ASP A 84 -0.67 9.63 -12.80
CA ASP A 84 0.55 9.43 -13.59
C ASP A 84 1.53 8.49 -12.88
N GLU A 85 1.70 8.61 -11.56
CA GLU A 85 2.50 7.67 -10.76
C GLU A 85 1.92 6.26 -10.80
N ALA A 86 0.60 6.12 -10.57
CA ALA A 86 -0.08 4.84 -10.64
C ALA A 86 0.03 4.19 -12.04
N THR A 87 -0.06 5.00 -13.11
CA THR A 87 0.07 4.52 -14.49
C THR A 87 1.50 4.10 -14.82
N LYS A 88 2.50 4.86 -14.36
CA LYS A 88 3.92 4.50 -14.50
C LYS A 88 4.27 3.22 -13.73
N TRP A 89 3.63 3.02 -12.58
CA TRP A 89 3.74 1.78 -11.83
C TRP A 89 3.09 0.61 -12.58
N GLY A 90 1.88 0.77 -13.10
CA GLY A 90 1.16 -0.28 -13.83
C GLY A 90 0.85 -1.51 -12.95
N ARG A 91 0.78 -2.69 -13.56
CA ARG A 91 0.57 -3.97 -12.88
C ARG A 91 1.81 -4.84 -13.05
N ARG A 92 2.37 -5.33 -11.95
CA ARG A 92 3.61 -6.12 -11.96
C ARG A 92 3.72 -7.03 -10.76
N ASP A 93 4.49 -8.09 -10.90
CA ASP A 93 4.84 -8.93 -9.76
C ASP A 93 5.97 -8.29 -8.96
N VAL A 94 5.77 -8.19 -7.65
CA VAL A 94 6.76 -7.67 -6.70
C VAL A 94 7.01 -8.67 -5.59
N LYS A 95 8.23 -8.64 -5.07
CA LYS A 95 8.60 -9.44 -3.90
C LYS A 95 8.38 -8.62 -2.64
N ILE A 96 7.60 -9.18 -1.72
CA ILE A 96 7.24 -8.54 -0.45
C ILE A 96 7.89 -9.28 0.72
N TYR A 97 8.40 -8.51 1.67
CA TYR A 97 8.95 -8.95 2.92
C TYR A 97 8.07 -8.41 4.05
N VAL A 98 7.45 -9.29 4.82
CA VAL A 98 6.71 -8.87 6.02
C VAL A 98 7.74 -8.58 7.10
N ILE A 99 7.85 -7.31 7.51
CA ILE A 99 8.81 -6.84 8.51
C ILE A 99 8.20 -6.98 9.91
N GLN A 100 6.96 -6.54 10.05
CA GLN A 100 6.18 -6.69 11.27
C GLN A 100 4.76 -7.09 10.90
N ARG A 101 4.27 -8.18 11.48
CA ARG A 101 2.90 -8.63 11.31
C ARG A 101 2.06 -8.01 12.43
N ALA A 102 0.92 -7.42 12.08
CA ALA A 102 -0.06 -7.03 13.09
C ALA A 102 -0.70 -8.28 13.70
N GLU A 103 -1.04 -8.17 15.00
CA GLU A 103 -1.71 -9.22 15.78
C GLU A 103 -3.22 -9.29 15.51
#